data_AF-A0A1V6EGU0-F1
#
_entry.id   AF-A0A1V6EGU0-F1
#
_cell.length_a   1.000
_cell.length_b   1.000
_cell.length_c   1.000
_cell.angle_alpha   90.00
_cell.angle_beta   90.00
_cell.angle_gamma   90.00
#
_symmetry.space_group_name_H-M   'P 1'
#
loop_
_entity.id
_entity.type
_entity.pdbx_description
1 polymer ?
#
loop_
_entity_poly.entity_id
_entity_poly.type
_entity_poly.pdbx_seq_one_letter_code
_entity_poly.pdbx_strand_id
1 'polypeptide(L)' 'MKVLSKIFIILAILLSNVMCAVVAYNYCSLEWGAKYAGYSAPPGAALALAIPYAAGIVILIVLAIIFNRKAGKKS' A
#
# COMPACT_ATOMS: atom_id res chain seq x y z
N MET A 1 -1.11 -13.80 -20.87
CA MET A 1 -1.55 -12.64 -20.06
C MET A 1 -0.38 -11.98 -19.31
N LYS A 2 0.80 -11.84 -19.93
CA LYS A 2 1.99 -11.27 -19.26
C LYS A 2 1.88 -9.75 -19.04
N VAL A 3 1.19 -9.05 -19.95
CA VAL A 3 0.92 -7.60 -19.86
C VAL A 3 0.03 -7.29 -18.64
N LEU A 4 -1.05 -8.05 -18.42
CA LEU A 4 -1.90 -7.89 -17.24
C LEU A 4 -1.10 -8.07 -15.94
N SER A 5 -0.30 -9.13 -15.85
CA SER A 5 0.55 -9.31 -14.67
C SER A 5 1.53 -8.14 -14.46
N LYS A 6 2.14 -7.60 -15.51
CA LYS A 6 3.00 -6.42 -15.40
C LYS A 6 2.24 -5.20 -14.87
N ILE A 7 1.01 -4.96 -15.33
CA ILE A 7 0.15 -3.88 -14.82
C ILE A 7 -0.10 -4.06 -13.32
N PHE A 8 -0.44 -5.27 -12.85
CA PHE A 8 -0.66 -5.53 -11.43
C PHE A 8 0.60 -5.29 -10.58
N ILE A 9 1.79 -5.62 -11.08
CA ILE A 9 3.06 -5.34 -10.39
C ILE A 9 3.32 -3.83 -10.32
N ILE A 10 3.14 -3.10 -11.44
CA ILE A 10 3.30 -1.64 -11.46
C ILE A 10 2.33 -1.00 -10.48
N LEU A 11 1.07 -1.47 -10.44
CA LEU A 11 0.06 -0.96 -9.54
C LEU A 11 0.43 -1.23 -8.07
N ALA A 12 0.99 -2.41 -7.75
CA ALA A 12 1.47 -2.71 -6.40
C ALA A 12 2.63 -1.78 -5.96
N ILE A 13 3.57 -1.49 -6.86
CA ILE A 13 4.69 -0.56 -6.59
C ILE A 13 4.16 0.86 -6.38
N LEU A 14 3.21 1.30 -7.22
CA LEU A 14 2.58 2.61 -7.08
C LEU A 14 1.83 2.71 -5.74
N LEU A 15 1.07 1.68 -5.38
CA LEU A 15 0.31 1.64 -4.13
C LEU A 15 1.23 1.67 -2.90
N SER A 16 2.40 1.03 -2.98
CA SER A 16 3.43 1.11 -1.93
C SER A 16 4.00 2.52 -1.76
N ASN A 17 4.21 3.26 -2.85
CA ASN A 17 4.66 4.65 -2.79
C ASN A 17 3.59 5.56 -2.18
N VAL A 18 2.34 5.39 -2.60
CA VAL A 18 1.20 6.14 -2.05
C VAL A 18 1.05 5.85 -0.55
N MET A 19 1.16 4.58 -0.13
CA MET A 19 1.16 4.20 1.28
C MET A 19 2.22 4.97 2.06
N CYS A 20 3.47 4.99 1.58
CA CYS A 20 4.56 5.69 2.26
C CYS A 20 4.27 7.19 2.40
N ALA A 21 3.83 7.83 1.32
CA ALA A 21 3.48 9.26 1.32
C ALA A 21 2.35 9.58 2.30
N VAL A 22 1.27 8.79 2.29
CA VAL A 22 0.10 9.00 3.14
C VAL A 22 0.44 8.75 4.62
N VAL A 23 1.17 7.68 4.93
CA VAL A 23 1.58 7.37 6.31
C VAL A 23 2.53 8.45 6.85
N ALA A 24 3.52 8.87 6.07
CA ALA A 24 4.46 9.92 6.48
C ALA A 24 3.74 11.27 6.68
N TYR A 25 2.83 11.65 5.78
CA TYR A 25 2.05 12.87 5.91
C TYR A 25 1.18 12.86 7.18
N ASN A 26 0.45 11.76 7.41
CA ASN A 26 -0.39 11.63 8.61
C ASN A 26 0.42 11.53 9.90
N TYR A 27 1.61 10.91 9.85
CA TYR A 27 2.51 10.88 10.99
C TYR A 27 2.96 12.30 11.36
N CYS A 28 3.43 13.09 10.38
CA CYS A 28 3.84 14.47 10.61
C CYS A 28 2.68 15.37 11.07
N SER A 29 1.48 15.17 10.53
CA SER A 29 0.31 15.95 10.94
C SER A 29 -0.12 15.63 12.38
N LEU A 30 -0.06 14.36 12.79
CA LEU A 30 -0.34 13.94 14.16
C LEU A 30 0.76 14.39 15.13
N GLU A 31 2.04 14.34 14.74
CA GLU A 31 3.14 14.83 15.57
C GLU A 31 3.04 16.35 15.79
N TRP A 32 2.77 17.11 14.73
CA TRP A 32 2.53 18.54 14.84
C TRP A 32 1.26 18.84 15.66
N GLY A 33 0.17 18.10 15.43
CA GLY A 33 -1.08 18.23 16.17
C GLY A 33 -0.94 17.90 17.66
N ALA A 34 -0.14 16.89 18.01
CA ALA A 34 0.16 16.55 19.40
C ALA A 34 0.97 17.66 20.08
N LYS A 35 1.91 18.28 19.35
CA LYS A 35 2.79 19.32 19.89
C LYS A 35 2.14 20.70 20.00
N TYR A 36 1.24 21.05 19.07
CA TYR A 36 0.71 22.42 18.96
C TYR A 36 -0.82 22.53 19.03
N ALA A 37 -1.55 21.45 18.73
CA ALA A 37 -3.03 21.46 18.70
C ALA A 37 -3.68 20.61 19.82
N GLY A 38 -2.88 20.01 20.71
CA GLY A 38 -3.37 19.21 21.83
C GLY A 38 -4.02 17.87 21.43
N TYR A 39 -3.64 17.30 20.27
CA TYR A 39 -4.14 15.98 19.88
C TYR A 39 -3.74 14.92 20.90
N SER A 40 -4.72 14.11 21.33
CA SER A 40 -4.49 12.98 22.25
C SER A 40 -4.05 11.70 21.52
N ALA A 41 -4.19 11.65 20.20
CA ALA A 41 -3.83 10.49 19.40
C ALA A 41 -2.30 10.45 19.16
N PRO A 42 -1.62 9.32 19.44
CA PRO A 42 -0.19 9.21 19.22
C PRO A 42 0.13 9.20 17.71
N PRO A 43 1.29 9.76 17.27
CA PRO A 43 1.70 9.76 15.86
C PRO A 43 1.75 8.37 15.23
N GLY A 44 2.05 7.34 16.03
CA GLY A 44 2.01 5.94 15.62
C GLY A 44 0.64 5.45 15.15
N ALA A 45 -0.46 6.14 15.47
CA ALA A 45 -1.78 5.81 14.94
C ALA A 45 -1.84 5.91 13.40
N ALA A 46 -0.97 6.71 12.77
CA ALA A 46 -0.86 6.76 11.31
C ALA A 46 -0.42 5.42 10.69
N LEU A 47 0.26 4.54 11.43
CA LEU A 47 0.61 3.20 10.97
C LEU A 47 -0.62 2.31 10.76
N ALA A 48 -1.75 2.60 11.41
CA ALA A 48 -2.99 1.86 11.16
C ALA A 48 -3.47 2.05 9.71
N LEU A 49 -3.16 3.20 9.09
CA LEU A 49 -3.46 3.46 7.68
C LEU A 49 -2.66 2.54 6.76
N ALA A 50 -1.53 1.98 7.20
CA ALA A 50 -0.74 1.04 6.41
C ALA A 50 -1.46 -0.29 6.15
N ILE A 51 -2.33 -0.73 7.07
CA ILE A 51 -3.01 -2.04 7.01
C ILE A 51 -3.84 -2.21 5.72
N PRO A 52 -4.74 -1.28 5.33
CA PRO A 52 -5.50 -1.43 4.10
C PRO A 52 -4.62 -1.40 2.84
N TYR A 53 -3.54 -0.62 2.82
CA TYR A 53 -2.61 -0.62 1.69
C TYR A 53 -1.84 -1.93 1.59
N ALA A 54 -1.35 -2.47 2.72
CA ALA A 54 -0.67 -3.75 2.76
C ALA A 54 -1.58 -4.89 2.27
N ALA A 55 -2.85 -4.91 2.71
CA ALA A 55 -3.84 -5.86 2.22
C ALA A 55 -4.04 -5.74 0.69
N GLY A 56 -4.15 -4.51 0.17
CA GLY A 56 -4.26 -4.26 -1.26
C GLY A 56 -3.04 -4.75 -2.05
N ILE A 57 -1.82 -4.47 -1.57
CA ILE A 57 -0.56 -4.91 -2.20
C ILE A 57 -0.50 -6.45 -2.27
N VAL A 58 -0.82 -7.14 -1.17
CA VAL A 58 -0.85 -8.61 -1.13
C VAL A 58 -1.83 -9.16 -2.16
N ILE A 59 -3.04 -8.60 -2.24
CA ILE A 59 -4.06 -9.01 -3.23
C ILE A 59 -3.52 -8.81 -4.66
N LEU A 60 -2.95 -7.65 -4.98
CA LEU A 60 -2.39 -7.37 -6.30
C LEU A 60 -1.27 -8.34 -6.69
N ILE A 61 -0.39 -8.69 -5.75
CA ILE A 61 0.69 -9.67 -5.96
C ILE A 61 0.10 -11.06 -6.20
N VAL A 62 -0.87 -11.50 -5.39
CA VAL A 62 -1.53 -12.81 -5.56
C VAL A 62 -2.20 -12.91 -6.93
N LEU A 63 -2.94 -11.88 -7.36
CA LEU A 63 -3.53 -11.85 -8.70
C LEU A 63 -2.45 -11.90 -9.79
N ALA A 64 -1.36 -11.13 -9.66
CA ALA A 64 -0.25 -11.16 -10.62
C ALA A 64 0.35 -12.56 -10.77
N ILE A 65 0.55 -13.28 -9.66
CA ILE A 65 1.06 -14.66 -9.65
C ILE A 65 0.06 -15.60 -10.33
N ILE A 66 -1.23 -15.51 -10.00
CA ILE A 66 -2.27 -16.36 -10.60
C ILE A 66 -2.30 -16.15 -12.12
N PHE A 67 -2.27 -14.91 -12.61
CA PHE A 67 -2.28 -14.61 -14.04
C PHE A 67 -1.02 -15.10 -14.76
N ASN A 68 0.15 -15.05 -14.12
CA ASN A 68 1.39 -15.61 -14.67
C ASN A 68 1.33 -17.14 -14.74
N ARG A 69 0.86 -17.83 -13.70
CA ARG A 69 0.72 -19.29 -13.68
C ARG A 69 -0.28 -19.78 -14.73
N LYS A 70 -1.39 -19.08 -14.89
CA LYS A 70 -2.41 -19.39 -15.92
C LYS A 70 -1.90 -19.15 -17.35
N ALA A 71 -0.95 -18.22 -17.53
CA ALA A 71 -0.30 -17.99 -18.81
C ALA A 71 0.74 -19.06 -19.17
N GLY A 72 1.35 -19.74 -18.18
CA GLY A 72 2.30 -20.84 -18.40
C GLY A 72 1.66 -22.20 -18.68
N LYS A 73 0.47 -22.47 -18.15
CA LYS A 73 -0.28 -23.73 -18.38
C LYS A 73 -0.99 -23.83 -19.74
N LYS A 74 -0.87 -22.81 -20.60
CA LYS A 74 -1.50 -22.76 -21.92
C LYS A 74 -0.53 -23.04 -23.07
N SER A 75 0.66 -23.57 -22.76
CA SER A 75 1.67 -24.01 -23.72
C SER A 75 1.82 -25.52 -23.70
#